data_AF-X0Z7M6-F1
#
_entry.id   AF-X0Z7M6-F1
#
_cell.length_a   1.000
_cell.length_b   1.000
_cell.length_c   1.000
_cell.angle_alpha   90.00
_cell.angle_beta   90.00
_cell.angle_gamma   90.00
#
_symmetry.space_group_name_H-M   'P 1'
#
loop_
_entity.id
_entity.type
_entity.pdbx_description
1 polymer ?
#
loop_
_entity_poly.entity_id
_entity_poly.type
_entity_poly.pdbx_seq_one_letter_code
_entity_poly.pdbx_strand_id
1 'polypeptide(L)'
;MSKMTRRDFNEKLVKGLGGVALASATGSVLEGATPANAPKQPNIVFICSDQHSYKYTGYMGHKYVKTPNLDRIARQGVVFTNNYCSNPVCVPSR
;
A
#
# COMPACT_ATOMS: atom_id res chain seq x y z
N MET A 1 -18.30 7.48 10.50
CA MET A 1 -17.27 6.90 9.61
C MET A 1 -16.46 5.90 10.44
N SER A 2 -16.77 4.61 10.34
CA SER A 2 -16.08 3.57 11.11
C SER A 2 -14.64 3.47 10.63
N LYS A 3 -13.68 3.76 11.51
CA LYS A 3 -12.25 3.83 11.20
C LYS A 3 -11.73 2.41 11.13
N MET A 4 -11.35 1.95 9.93
CA MET A 4 -10.86 0.58 9.72
C MET A 4 -9.59 0.37 10.57
N THR A 5 -9.64 -0.63 11.44
CA THR A 5 -8.53 -0.94 12.35
C THR A 5 -7.51 -1.86 11.66
N ARG A 6 -6.29 -1.93 12.20
CA ARG A 6 -5.24 -2.83 11.69
C ARG A 6 -5.69 -4.31 11.69
N ARG A 7 -6.55 -4.70 12.63
CA ARG A 7 -7.17 -6.04 12.65
C ARG A 7 -8.08 -6.25 11.44
N ASP A 8 -8.92 -5.27 11.13
CA ASP A 8 -9.82 -5.35 9.98
C ASP A 8 -9.07 -5.46 8.65
N PHE A 9 -7.94 -4.75 8.53
CA PHE A 9 -7.06 -4.86 7.36
C PHE A 9 -6.43 -6.25 7.26
N ASN A 10 -5.86 -6.77 8.35
CA ASN A 10 -5.24 -8.09 8.38
C ASN A 10 -6.27 -9.21 8.14
N GLU A 11 -7.48 -9.10 8.67
CA GLU A 11 -8.56 -10.05 8.40
C GLU A 11 -8.98 -10.06 6.94
N LYS A 12 -9.13 -8.88 6.32
CA LYS A 12 -9.48 -8.78 4.90
C LYS A 12 -8.37 -9.33 4.01
N LEU A 13 -7.11 -9.14 4.40
CA LEU A 13 -5.95 -9.68 3.69
C LEU A 13 -5.91 -11.22 3.76
N VAL A 14 -6.11 -11.80 4.96
CA VAL A 14 -6.12 -13.26 5.17
C VAL A 14 -7.32 -13.92 4.48
N LYS A 15 -8.51 -13.30 4.58
CA LYS A 15 -9.72 -13.78 3.88
C LYS A 15 -9.60 -13.63 2.35
N GLY A 16 -8.82 -12.67 1.86
CA GLY A 16 -8.51 -12.50 0.44
C GLY A 16 -7.52 -13.52 -0.12
N LEU A 17 -6.69 -14.14 0.73
CA LEU A 17 -5.72 -15.19 0.35
C LEU A 17 -6.22 -16.62 0.61
N GLY A 18 -7.22 -16.82 1.48
CA GLY A 18 -7.75 -18.14 1.86
C GLY A 18 -8.66 -18.83 0.83
N GLY A 19 -8.72 -18.35 -0.42
CA GLY A 19 -9.62 -18.83 -1.47
C GLY A 19 -9.05 -19.89 -2.42
N VAL A 20 -7.85 -20.44 -2.19
CA VAL A 20 -7.33 -21.54 -3.01
C VAL A 20 -7.45 -22.84 -2.24
N ALA A 21 -8.56 -23.53 -2.49
CA ALA A 21 -8.90 -24.83 -1.96
C ALA A 21 -7.85 -25.89 -2.35
N LEU A 22 -7.47 -26.68 -1.37
CA LEU A 22 -6.68 -27.90 -1.52
C LEU A 22 -7.57 -28.96 -2.19
N ALA A 23 -7.42 -29.16 -3.50
CA ALA A 23 -8.05 -30.26 -4.23
C ALA A 23 -6.98 -31.26 -4.72
N SER A 24 -7.17 -32.50 -4.29
CA SER A 24 -6.29 -33.65 -4.40
C SER A 24 -6.36 -34.37 -5.75
N ALA A 25 -5.21 -34.94 -6.12
CA ALA A 25 -4.99 -36.19 -6.85
C ALA A 25 -5.07 -36.27 -8.39
N THR A 26 -4.14 -37.10 -8.89
CA THR A 26 -4.06 -37.84 -10.18
C THR A 26 -3.62 -37.09 -11.42
N GLY A 27 -2.53 -37.60 -12.01
CA GLY A 27 -1.79 -36.98 -13.08
C GLY A 27 -2.46 -37.05 -14.45
N SER A 28 -2.14 -36.05 -15.25
CA SER A 28 -1.98 -36.16 -16.69
C SER A 28 -0.91 -35.15 -17.09
N VAL A 29 0.13 -35.63 -17.76
CA VAL A 29 1.05 -34.82 -18.56
C VAL A 29 0.24 -33.86 -19.42
N LEU A 30 0.40 -32.56 -19.17
CA LEU A 30 -0.07 -31.51 -20.06
C LEU A 30 1.13 -30.59 -20.31
N GLU A 31 1.61 -30.72 -21.54
CA GLU A 31 2.24 -29.71 -22.40
C GLU A 31 2.71 -28.43 -21.71
N GLY A 32 3.98 -28.08 -21.94
CA GLY A 32 4.58 -26.83 -21.51
C GLY A 32 3.76 -25.60 -21.88
N ALA A 33 2.90 -25.18 -20.96
CA ALA A 33 2.36 -23.83 -20.95
C ALA A 33 3.50 -22.92 -20.50
N THR A 34 4.20 -22.32 -21.46
CA THR A 34 4.95 -21.10 -21.18
C THR A 34 3.96 -20.13 -20.53
N PRO A 35 4.17 -19.65 -19.29
CA PRO A 35 3.24 -18.73 -18.66
C PRO A 35 3.29 -17.43 -19.46
N ALA A 36 2.40 -17.30 -20.44
CA ALA A 36 2.28 -16.16 -21.35
C ALA A 36 1.80 -14.88 -20.63
N ASN A 37 1.78 -14.90 -19.30
CA ASN A 37 1.39 -13.77 -18.48
C ASN A 37 2.05 -13.87 -17.09
N ALA A 38 3.38 -14.00 -17.05
CA ALA A 38 4.09 -13.72 -15.82
C ALA A 38 3.72 -12.28 -15.39
N PRO A 39 3.16 -12.07 -14.18
CA PRO A 39 2.71 -10.75 -13.77
C PRO A 39 3.86 -9.77 -13.92
N LYS A 40 3.64 -8.76 -14.78
CA LYS A 40 4.67 -7.76 -15.07
C LYS A 40 5.11 -7.13 -13.75
N GLN A 41 6.42 -7.15 -13.48
CA GLN A 41 6.96 -6.54 -12.28
C GLN A 41 6.52 -5.07 -12.22
N PRO A 42 5.90 -4.63 -11.12
CA PRO A 42 5.45 -3.25 -11.01
C PRO A 42 6.65 -2.32 -10.89
N ASN A 43 6.55 -1.14 -11.50
CA ASN A 43 7.50 -0.07 -11.25
C ASN A 43 7.17 0.58 -9.90
N ILE A 44 8.19 0.81 -9.08
CA ILE A 44 8.05 1.48 -7.78
C ILE A 44 8.62 2.88 -7.89
N VAL A 45 7.79 3.89 -7.63
CA VAL A 45 8.23 5.29 -7.54
C VAL A 45 8.18 5.72 -6.07
N PHE A 46 9.34 5.97 -5.48
CA PHE A 46 9.46 6.47 -4.11
C PHE A 46 9.66 7.98 -4.10
N ILE A 47 8.72 8.71 -3.49
CA ILE A 47 8.76 10.17 -3.37
C ILE A 47 8.96 10.52 -1.89
N CYS A 48 10.05 11.20 -1.57
CA CYS A 48 10.39 11.65 -0.22
C CYS A 48 10.59 13.17 -0.22
N SER A 49 9.75 13.89 0.53
CA SER A 49 9.88 15.35 0.72
C SER A 49 10.68 15.63 1.99
N ASP A 50 11.68 16.51 1.90
CA ASP A 50 12.53 16.86 3.03
C ASP A 50 11.82 17.83 4.00
N GLN A 51 11.97 17.58 5.30
CA GLN A 51 11.39 18.38 6.38
C GLN A 51 9.85 18.59 6.29
N HIS A 52 9.14 17.70 5.60
CA HIS A 52 7.69 17.82 5.41
C HIS A 52 6.92 17.30 6.63
N SER A 53 6.32 18.21 7.40
CA SER A 53 5.39 17.82 8.46
C SER A 53 4.07 17.31 7.88
N TYR A 54 3.58 16.17 8.38
CA TYR A 54 2.29 15.60 8.00
C TYR A 54 1.12 16.59 8.17
N LYS A 55 1.23 17.54 9.12
CA LYS A 55 0.22 18.56 9.41
C LYS A 55 -0.03 19.51 8.25
N TYR A 56 0.95 19.71 7.36
CA TYR A 56 0.87 20.64 6.23
C TYR A 56 0.46 19.90 4.95
N THR A 57 -0.69 19.22 4.99
CA THR A 57 -1.29 18.56 3.83
C THR A 57 -2.82 18.70 3.85
N GLY A 58 -3.42 18.83 2.67
CA GLY A 58 -4.86 18.94 2.49
C GLY A 58 -5.60 17.69 2.97
N TYR A 59 -5.08 16.50 2.66
CA TYR A 59 -5.67 15.23 3.09
C TYR A 59 -5.59 14.99 4.61
N MET A 60 -4.73 15.69 5.35
CA MET A 60 -4.74 15.72 6.83
C MET A 60 -5.58 16.86 7.41
N GLY A 61 -6.31 17.62 6.58
CA GLY A 61 -7.27 18.64 7.02
C GLY A 61 -6.69 20.04 7.24
N HIS A 62 -5.52 20.36 6.66
CA HIS A 62 -4.95 21.70 6.79
C HIS A 62 -5.83 22.75 6.08
N LYS A 63 -6.14 23.87 6.76
CA LYS A 63 -7.12 24.87 6.27
C LYS A 63 -6.66 25.68 5.05
N TYR A 64 -5.37 25.97 4.94
CA TYR A 64 -4.83 26.91 3.94
C TYR A 64 -3.98 26.24 2.85
N VAL A 65 -3.07 25.34 3.25
CA VAL A 65 -2.22 24.56 2.35
C VAL A 65 -3.07 23.70 1.40
N LYS A 66 -2.87 23.88 0.10
CA LYS A 66 -3.51 23.11 -0.97
C LYS A 66 -2.51 22.11 -1.55
N THR A 67 -2.80 20.83 -1.45
CA THR A 67 -1.94 19.75 -1.99
C THR A 67 -2.71 18.83 -2.94
N PRO A 68 -3.33 19.36 -4.02
CA PRO A 68 -4.30 18.61 -4.83
C PRO A 68 -3.76 17.28 -5.40
N ASN A 69 -2.46 17.23 -5.72
CA ASN A 69 -1.80 16.02 -6.20
C ASN A 69 -1.59 14.98 -5.10
N LEU A 70 -1.16 15.38 -3.90
CA LEU A 70 -1.03 14.47 -2.76
C LEU A 70 -2.41 14.01 -2.28
N ASP A 71 -3.40 14.89 -2.30
CA ASP A 71 -4.77 14.57 -1.90
C ASP A 71 -5.38 13.55 -2.87
N ARG A 72 -5.08 13.65 -4.17
CA ARG A 72 -5.47 12.64 -5.17
C ARG A 72 -4.83 11.28 -4.88
N ILE A 73 -3.53 11.25 -4.59
CA ILE A 73 -2.82 10.00 -4.23
C ILE A 73 -3.42 9.40 -2.95
N ALA A 74 -3.66 10.21 -1.93
CA ALA A 74 -4.26 9.79 -0.67
C ALA A 74 -5.66 9.18 -0.85
N ARG A 75 -6.49 9.73 -1.76
CA ARG A 75 -7.82 9.17 -2.09
C ARG A 75 -7.77 7.86 -2.87
N GLN A 76 -6.71 7.65 -3.66
CA GLN A 76 -6.56 6.47 -4.52
C GLN A 76 -5.74 5.35 -3.87
N GLY A 77 -5.18 5.60 -2.68
CA GLY A 77 -4.26 4.69 -2.00
C GLY A 77 -4.57 4.53 -0.52
N VAL A 78 -3.52 4.23 0.25
CA VAL A 78 -3.59 4.03 1.70
C VAL A 78 -2.81 5.14 2.40
N VAL A 79 -3.43 5.77 3.40
CA VAL A 79 -2.80 6.79 4.23
C VAL A 79 -2.44 6.20 5.59
N PHE A 80 -1.16 6.24 5.94
CA PHE A 80 -0.69 5.88 7.28
C PHE A 80 -0.79 7.10 8.20
N THR A 81 -1.85 7.16 9.01
CA THR A 81 -2.06 8.30 9.92
C THR A 81 -1.10 8.34 11.12
N ASN A 82 -0.47 7.19 11.43
CA ASN A 82 0.44 7.02 12.56
C ASN A 82 1.82 6.56 12.07
N ASN A 83 2.40 7.30 11.12
CA ASN A 83 3.76 7.08 10.65
C ASN A 83 4.76 7.92 11.46
N TYR A 84 5.89 7.34 11.85
CA TYR A 84 6.90 8.00 12.68
C TYR A 84 8.25 8.02 11.97
N CYS A 85 8.97 9.14 12.13
CA CYS A 85 10.36 9.25 11.75
C CYS A 85 11.21 8.80 12.95
N SER A 86 12.10 7.83 12.73
CA SER A 86 12.93 7.26 13.80
C SER A 86 13.93 8.26 14.38
N ASN A 87 14.39 9.22 13.57
CA ASN A 87 15.30 10.29 13.99
C ASN A 87 14.94 11.60 13.27
N PRO A 88 14.58 12.68 13.97
CA PRO A 88 14.12 13.93 13.34
C PRO A 88 15.25 14.77 12.69
N VAL A 89 16.35 14.14 12.27
CA VAL A 89 17.48 14.76 11.57
C VAL A 89 17.60 14.15 10.17
N CYS A 90 17.84 14.98 9.15
CA CYS A 90 17.76 14.58 7.73
C CYS A 90 18.61 13.37 7.37
N VAL A 91 19.87 13.29 7.82
CA VAL A 91 20.80 12.20 7.47
C VAL A 91 20.41 10.87 8.14
N PRO A 92 20.24 10.79 9.48
CA PRO A 92 19.87 9.53 10.14
C PRO A 92 18.40 9.11 9.93
N SER A 93 17.58 9.96 9.30
CA SER A 93 16.21 9.59 8.90
C SER A 93 16.14 8.82 7.57
N ARG A 94 17.16 8.95 6.70
CA ARG A 94 17.20 8.34 5.37
C ARG A 94 17.85 6.97 5.44
#